data_AF-A0A3C2E492-F1
#
_entry.id   AF-A0A3C2E492-F1
#
_cell.length_a   1.000
_cell.length_b   1.000
_cell.length_c   1.000
_cell.angle_alpha   90.00
_cell.angle_beta   90.00
_cell.angle_gamma   90.00
#
_symmetry.space_group_name_H-M   'P 1'
#
loop_
_entity.id
_entity.type
_entity.pdbx_description
1 polymer ?
#
loop_
_entity_poly.entity_id
_entity_poly.type
_entity_poly.pdbx_seq_one_letter_code
_entity_poly.pdbx_strand_id
1 'polypeptide(L)'
;EVCQINASAACITPRGPTTTTVLGQNDPAFFAVFVRDTSGGSGIAFDPANSRVFLRFSDASGVMRSSTSAAVLAPPAADASDVAAIPMGRWSVLRRQPEGIWPGLARTDLYVLPGGQVIVDDGQTPRLNTMAAGETGPTFSMANLDGHWQSDGAIRLGQMWSDSPGEFWGVRDARSDGAGHVAVVTGQFGDPATGDFVTIGAGGQISGRIGACLVSGTSTAPVPGASGLQTASLTLMSCARSGLYQAVIDAPANDEDPAVLVIAGTDGGWRIAQ
;
A
#
# COMPACT_ATOMS: atom_id res chain seq x y z
N GLU A 1 -7.36 -13.98 19.15
CA GLU A 1 -8.25 -13.31 20.14
C GLU A 1 -9.27 -12.46 19.38
N VAL A 2 -10.44 -12.18 19.95
CA VAL A 2 -11.48 -11.29 19.39
C VAL A 2 -12.00 -10.34 20.46
N CYS A 3 -12.40 -9.13 20.07
CA CYS A 3 -13.15 -8.19 20.91
C CYS A 3 -14.18 -7.43 20.05
N GLN A 4 -15.26 -6.93 20.67
CA GLN A 4 -16.10 -5.91 20.04
C GLN A 4 -15.39 -4.56 20.13
N ILE A 5 -15.45 -3.77 19.06
CA ILE A 5 -14.85 -2.44 18.99
C ILE A 5 -15.91 -1.34 18.81
N ASN A 6 -15.58 -0.15 19.28
CA ASN A 6 -16.36 1.07 19.00
C ASN A 6 -15.87 1.77 17.72
N ALA A 7 -16.49 2.91 17.39
CA ALA A 7 -16.12 3.70 16.22
C ALA A 7 -14.69 4.30 16.28
N SER A 8 -14.09 4.37 17.48
CA SER A 8 -12.68 4.71 17.68
C SER A 8 -11.74 3.48 17.61
N ALA A 9 -12.23 2.33 17.12
CA ALA A 9 -11.51 1.07 17.03
C ALA A 9 -10.95 0.52 18.37
N ALA A 10 -11.46 1.01 19.51
CA ALA A 10 -11.07 0.53 20.82
C ALA A 10 -11.89 -0.69 21.23
N CYS A 11 -11.24 -1.72 21.78
CA CYS A 11 -11.95 -2.86 22.37
C CYS A 11 -12.83 -2.38 23.54
N ILE A 12 -14.15 -2.55 23.40
CA ILE A 12 -15.13 -2.26 24.46
C ILE A 12 -15.53 -3.52 25.24
N THR A 13 -15.12 -4.69 24.75
CA THR A 13 -15.15 -5.95 25.50
C THR A 13 -13.73 -6.44 25.74
N PRO A 14 -13.49 -7.23 26.80
CA PRO A 14 -12.22 -7.92 26.96
C PRO A 14 -11.86 -8.73 25.71
N ARG A 15 -10.57 -8.81 25.38
CA ARG A 15 -10.11 -9.71 24.32
C ARG A 15 -10.19 -11.16 24.82
N GLY A 16 -10.75 -12.04 24.02
CA GLY A 16 -10.89 -13.45 24.39
C GLY A 16 -10.94 -14.39 23.19
N PRO A 17 -11.12 -15.70 23.42
CA PRO A 17 -11.40 -16.66 22.34
C PRO A 17 -12.79 -16.45 21.74
N THR A 18 -13.73 -15.89 22.50
CA THR A 18 -15.08 -15.52 22.08
C THR A 18 -15.46 -14.16 22.68
N THR A 19 -16.47 -13.52 22.09
CA THR A 19 -17.15 -12.35 22.67
C THR A 19 -18.65 -12.53 22.50
N THR A 20 -19.43 -12.07 23.47
CA THR A 20 -20.90 -12.13 23.43
C THR A 20 -21.43 -10.71 23.37
N THR A 21 -22.33 -10.45 22.43
CA THR A 21 -22.98 -9.14 22.30
C THR A 21 -24.43 -9.31 21.89
N VAL A 22 -25.23 -8.28 22.14
CA VAL A 22 -26.61 -8.20 21.69
C VAL A 22 -26.64 -7.32 20.45
N LEU A 23 -27.07 -7.89 19.32
CA LEU A 23 -27.26 -7.13 18.08
C LEU A 23 -28.70 -6.60 18.05
N GLY A 24 -28.85 -5.29 18.13
CA GLY A 24 -30.13 -4.61 17.95
C GLY A 24 -30.62 -4.73 16.50
N GLN A 25 -31.92 -4.49 16.29
CA GLN A 25 -32.48 -4.44 14.94
C GLN A 25 -31.84 -3.28 14.16
N ASN A 26 -31.16 -3.59 13.06
CA ASN A 26 -30.41 -2.65 12.21
C ASN A 26 -29.21 -1.95 12.91
N ASP A 27 -28.76 -2.44 14.06
CA ASP A 27 -27.57 -1.91 14.72
C ASP A 27 -26.33 -2.69 14.29
N PRO A 28 -25.38 -2.06 13.58
CA PRO A 28 -24.12 -2.71 13.24
C PRO A 28 -23.25 -2.89 14.48
N ALA A 29 -22.60 -4.05 14.59
CA ALA A 29 -21.53 -4.27 15.54
C ALA A 29 -20.22 -4.52 14.80
N PHE A 30 -19.14 -3.99 15.36
CA PHE A 30 -17.80 -4.10 14.80
C PHE A 30 -16.94 -4.95 15.72
N PHE A 31 -16.08 -5.77 15.13
CA PHE A 31 -15.20 -6.67 15.87
C PHE A 31 -13.78 -6.55 15.33
N ALA A 32 -12.81 -6.58 16.25
CA ALA A 32 -11.40 -6.73 15.90
C ALA A 32 -10.96 -8.15 16.18
N VAL A 33 -10.20 -8.71 15.25
CA VAL A 33 -9.63 -10.05 15.32
C VAL A 33 -8.12 -9.92 15.36
N PHE A 34 -7.51 -10.52 16.38
CA PHE A 34 -6.07 -10.50 16.61
C PHE A 34 -5.50 -11.89 16.38
N VAL A 35 -4.64 -11.99 15.38
CA VAL A 35 -3.86 -13.18 15.06
C VAL A 35 -2.42 -12.92 15.47
N ARG A 36 -1.78 -13.93 16.08
CA ARG A 36 -0.39 -13.85 16.50
C ARG A 36 0.34 -15.04 15.91
N ASP A 37 1.56 -14.80 15.44
CA ASP A 37 2.49 -15.86 15.12
C ASP A 37 2.87 -16.61 16.42
N THR A 38 2.74 -17.94 16.40
CA THR A 38 3.14 -18.82 17.50
C THR A 38 4.45 -19.56 17.22
N SER A 39 5.04 -19.37 16.03
CA SER A 39 6.30 -20.00 15.61
C SER A 39 7.55 -19.29 16.14
N GLY A 40 7.39 -18.17 16.86
CA GLY A 40 8.51 -17.44 17.45
C GLY A 40 9.20 -16.48 16.48
N GLY A 41 8.48 -15.95 15.48
CA GLY A 41 8.98 -14.93 14.56
C GLY A 41 9.19 -15.41 13.14
N SER A 42 8.88 -16.67 12.81
CA SER A 42 8.91 -17.14 11.41
C SER A 42 7.73 -16.63 10.59
N GLY A 43 6.77 -15.95 11.22
CA GLY A 43 5.61 -15.37 10.55
C GLY A 43 4.52 -16.41 10.24
N ILE A 44 3.50 -15.95 9.54
CA ILE A 44 2.39 -16.75 9.02
C ILE A 44 2.49 -16.72 7.49
N ALA A 45 2.83 -17.86 6.90
CA ALA A 45 2.96 -17.99 5.45
C ALA A 45 1.65 -17.67 4.73
N PHE A 46 1.77 -17.08 3.53
CA PHE A 46 0.63 -16.83 2.65
C PHE A 46 0.15 -18.15 2.02
N ASP A 47 -0.68 -18.86 2.78
CA ASP A 47 -1.39 -20.05 2.35
C ASP A 47 -2.89 -19.78 2.53
N PRO A 48 -3.58 -19.16 1.56
CA PRO A 48 -4.97 -18.79 1.72
C PRO A 48 -5.91 -19.99 1.89
N ALA A 49 -5.48 -21.23 1.60
CA ALA A 49 -6.26 -22.43 1.87
C ALA A 49 -6.24 -22.80 3.37
N ASN A 50 -5.09 -22.64 4.04
CA ASN A 50 -4.89 -23.10 5.42
C ASN A 50 -4.74 -21.97 6.45
N SER A 51 -4.04 -20.88 6.11
CA SER A 51 -3.83 -19.69 6.94
C SER A 51 -5.04 -18.77 6.89
N ARG A 52 -6.11 -19.13 7.60
CA ARG A 52 -7.37 -18.37 7.63
C ARG A 52 -7.85 -18.13 9.05
N VAL A 53 -8.50 -16.99 9.26
CA VAL A 53 -9.34 -16.76 10.43
C VAL A 53 -10.79 -16.90 10.03
N PHE A 54 -11.55 -17.62 10.85
CA PHE A 54 -13.00 -17.74 10.73
C PHE A 54 -13.66 -16.94 11.86
N LEU A 55 -14.53 -16.00 11.49
CA LEU A 55 -15.41 -15.33 12.43
C LEU A 55 -16.80 -15.96 12.31
N ARG A 56 -17.22 -16.64 13.38
CA ARG A 56 -18.46 -17.40 13.45
C ARG A 56 -19.42 -16.74 14.41
N PHE A 57 -20.64 -16.50 13.96
CA PHE A 57 -21.72 -15.91 14.74
C PHE A 57 -22.68 -17.02 15.13
N SER A 58 -22.84 -17.21 16.43
CA SER A 58 -23.78 -18.19 17.00
C SER A 58 -24.78 -17.45 17.85
N ASP A 59 -26.03 -17.90 17.86
CA ASP A 59 -27.00 -17.37 18.82
C ASP A 59 -26.83 -17.98 20.21
N ALA A 60 -27.67 -17.57 21.16
CA ALA A 60 -27.64 -18.06 22.54
C ALA A 60 -27.91 -19.57 22.68
N SER A 61 -28.51 -20.21 21.67
CA SER A 61 -28.72 -21.66 21.63
C SER A 61 -27.52 -22.42 21.03
N GLY A 62 -26.47 -21.72 20.61
CA GLY A 62 -25.28 -22.29 19.98
C GLY A 62 -25.45 -22.57 18.48
N VAL A 63 -26.57 -22.19 17.87
CA VAL A 63 -26.80 -22.38 16.43
C VAL A 63 -25.99 -21.33 15.67
N MET A 64 -25.13 -21.79 14.76
CA MET A 64 -24.38 -20.91 13.87
C MET A 64 -25.35 -20.22 12.89
N ARG A 65 -25.39 -18.89 12.94
CA ARG A 65 -26.23 -18.05 12.08
C ARG A 65 -25.47 -17.50 10.89
N SER A 66 -24.15 -17.34 11.01
CA SER A 66 -23.29 -16.85 9.94
C SER A 66 -21.83 -17.22 10.21
N SER A 67 -21.03 -17.30 9.15
CA SER A 67 -19.58 -17.40 9.22
C SER A 67 -18.95 -16.61 8.08
N THR A 68 -17.88 -15.89 8.38
CA THR A 68 -17.00 -15.27 7.37
C THR A 68 -15.56 -15.70 7.62
N SER A 69 -14.71 -15.57 6.61
CA SER A 69 -13.29 -15.87 6.76
C SER A 69 -12.39 -14.92 5.98
N ALA A 70 -11.20 -14.71 6.50
CA ALA A 70 -10.15 -13.96 5.84
C ALA A 70 -8.86 -14.80 5.81
N ALA A 71 -8.19 -14.84 4.67
CA ALA A 71 -6.81 -15.30 4.61
C ALA A 71 -5.92 -14.33 5.38
N VAL A 72 -4.92 -14.86 6.08
CA VAL A 72 -3.99 -14.06 6.87
C VAL A 72 -2.56 -14.40 6.49
N LEU A 73 -1.72 -13.38 6.56
CA LEU A 73 -0.30 -13.42 6.32
C LEU A 73 0.32 -12.53 7.40
N ALA A 74 1.44 -12.97 7.94
CA ALA A 74 2.33 -12.15 8.74
C ALA A 74 3.74 -12.44 8.24
N PRO A 75 4.49 -11.48 7.71
CA PRO A 75 5.87 -11.73 7.34
C PRO A 75 6.67 -12.19 8.57
N PRO A 76 7.77 -12.95 8.36
CA PRO A 76 8.73 -13.19 9.42
C PRO A 76 9.14 -11.85 10.04
N ALA A 77 9.45 -11.84 11.34
CA ALA A 77 10.09 -10.67 11.92
C ALA A 77 11.36 -10.40 11.10
N ALA A 78 11.47 -9.25 10.44
CA ALA A 78 12.71 -8.95 9.73
C ALA A 78 13.82 -8.90 10.78
N ASP A 79 14.98 -9.47 10.43
CA ASP A 79 16.19 -9.27 11.20
C ASP A 79 16.33 -7.77 11.45
N ALA A 80 16.41 -7.38 12.72
CA ALA A 80 16.33 -6.00 13.19
C ALA A 80 17.57 -5.15 12.80
N SER A 81 18.21 -5.46 11.68
CA SER A 81 19.56 -5.00 11.35
C SER A 81 19.65 -3.87 10.32
N ASP A 82 18.55 -3.30 9.83
CA ASP A 82 18.61 -2.12 8.94
C ASP A 82 17.69 -0.97 9.41
N VAL A 83 17.75 -0.67 10.71
CA VAL A 83 16.97 0.39 11.40
C VAL A 83 17.27 1.81 10.86
N ALA A 84 18.32 2.00 10.06
CA ALA A 84 18.73 3.30 9.52
C ALA A 84 18.46 3.51 8.02
N ALA A 85 18.05 2.47 7.28
CA ALA A 85 17.72 2.62 5.86
C ALA A 85 16.33 3.24 5.69
N ILE A 86 15.97 3.73 4.52
CA ILE A 86 14.59 4.15 4.24
C ILE A 86 13.78 2.91 3.84
N PRO A 87 12.50 2.76 4.26
CA PRO A 87 11.60 1.64 3.91
C PRO A 87 11.30 1.47 2.41
N MET A 88 12.29 1.14 1.58
CA MET A 88 12.10 1.02 0.14
C MET A 88 11.07 -0.06 -0.23
N GLY A 89 10.32 0.22 -1.31
CA GLY A 89 9.37 -0.71 -1.91
C GLY A 89 7.94 -0.20 -1.92
N ARG A 90 7.00 -1.10 -2.22
CA ARG A 90 5.57 -0.82 -2.22
C ARG A 90 4.97 -1.08 -0.85
N TRP A 91 4.03 -0.23 -0.46
CA TRP A 91 3.30 -0.33 0.80
C TRP A 91 1.81 -0.11 0.54
N SER A 92 0.98 -0.99 1.09
CA SER A 92 -0.47 -0.74 1.14
C SER A 92 -0.78 -0.05 2.44
N VAL A 93 -1.33 1.16 2.36
CA VAL A 93 -1.64 1.98 3.53
C VAL A 93 -3.13 2.34 3.61
N LEU A 94 -3.64 2.44 4.82
CA LEU A 94 -4.96 3.00 5.10
C LEU A 94 -4.76 4.44 5.54
N ARG A 95 -5.21 5.41 4.73
CA ARG A 95 -5.10 6.84 4.99
C ARG A 95 -6.44 7.42 5.48
N ARG A 96 -6.41 8.12 6.61
CA ARG A 96 -7.56 8.85 7.14
C ARG A 96 -7.88 10.07 6.27
N GLN A 97 -9.13 10.15 5.82
CA GLN A 97 -9.62 11.27 5.01
C GLN A 97 -9.83 12.54 5.85
N PRO A 98 -9.76 13.74 5.24
CA PRO A 98 -9.88 15.00 5.98
C PRO A 98 -11.28 15.36 6.47
N GLU A 99 -12.33 14.67 6.01
CA GLU A 99 -13.72 15.11 6.21
C GLU A 99 -14.60 14.07 6.93
N GLY A 100 -15.48 14.56 7.80
CA GLY A 100 -16.54 13.79 8.48
C GLY A 100 -16.38 13.73 10.01
N ILE A 101 -17.50 13.49 10.71
CA ILE A 101 -17.50 13.16 12.16
C ILE A 101 -16.76 11.83 12.41
N TRP A 102 -16.72 10.97 11.38
CA TRP A 102 -15.97 9.72 11.32
C TRP A 102 -15.21 9.68 9.99
N PRO A 103 -14.02 10.31 9.90
CA PRO A 103 -13.30 10.36 8.65
C PRO A 103 -12.94 8.93 8.23
N GLY A 104 -13.44 8.52 7.06
CA GLY A 104 -13.22 7.19 6.53
C GLY A 104 -11.73 6.90 6.32
N LEU A 105 -11.38 5.62 6.37
CA LEU A 105 -10.06 5.14 5.94
C LEU A 105 -10.15 4.79 4.46
N ALA A 106 -9.33 5.44 3.64
CA ALA A 106 -9.16 5.07 2.24
C ALA A 106 -7.90 4.21 2.11
N ARG A 107 -7.94 3.17 1.28
CA ARG A 107 -6.73 2.46 0.89
C ARG A 107 -5.95 3.33 -0.09
N THR A 108 -4.63 3.38 0.09
CA THR A 108 -3.68 4.16 -0.69
C THR A 108 -2.43 3.30 -0.87
N ASP A 109 -1.79 3.36 -2.02
CA ASP A 109 -0.48 2.74 -2.24
C ASP A 109 0.61 3.79 -2.01
N LEU A 110 1.66 3.43 -1.27
CA LEU A 110 2.89 4.22 -1.18
C LEU A 110 4.02 3.48 -1.88
N TYR A 111 4.78 4.21 -2.67
CA TYR A 111 5.96 3.70 -3.34
C TYR A 111 7.18 4.47 -2.84
N VAL A 112 8.01 3.83 -2.01
CA VAL A 112 9.19 4.44 -1.42
C VAL A 112 10.39 4.11 -2.30
N LEU A 113 10.93 5.15 -2.93
CA LEU A 113 11.98 5.08 -3.93
C LEU A 113 13.38 5.20 -3.29
N PRO A 114 14.45 4.82 -4.03
CA PRO A 114 15.81 5.14 -3.61
C PRO A 114 15.97 6.65 -3.33
N GLY A 115 16.65 7.00 -2.24
CA GLY A 115 16.89 8.39 -1.86
C GLY A 115 15.74 9.08 -1.12
N GLY A 116 14.69 8.34 -0.74
CA GLY A 116 13.62 8.85 0.13
C GLY A 116 12.50 9.57 -0.58
N GLN A 117 12.46 9.59 -1.91
CA GLN A 117 11.27 10.04 -2.63
C GLN A 117 10.12 9.06 -2.41
N VAL A 118 8.90 9.57 -2.27
CA VAL A 118 7.71 8.74 -2.07
C VAL A 118 6.61 9.15 -3.03
N ILE A 119 6.08 8.20 -3.78
CA ILE A 119 4.86 8.40 -4.55
C ILE A 119 3.68 7.93 -3.70
N VAL A 120 2.76 8.84 -3.44
CA VAL A 120 1.47 8.56 -2.78
C VAL A 120 0.42 8.42 -3.86
N ASP A 121 -0.18 7.24 -3.99
CA ASP A 121 -1.24 6.97 -4.96
C ASP A 121 -2.56 6.59 -4.27
N ASP A 122 -3.52 7.52 -4.29
CA ASP A 122 -4.87 7.34 -3.74
C ASP A 122 -5.86 6.81 -4.78
N GLY A 123 -5.37 6.39 -5.95
CA GLY A 123 -6.18 5.94 -7.07
C GLY A 123 -6.79 7.07 -7.90
N GLN A 124 -6.51 8.34 -7.57
CA GLN A 124 -7.01 9.50 -8.31
C GLN A 124 -5.88 10.35 -8.88
N THR A 125 -4.96 10.82 -8.04
CA THR A 125 -3.88 11.71 -8.48
C THR A 125 -2.60 11.43 -7.70
N PRO A 126 -1.70 10.59 -8.26
CA PRO A 126 -0.43 10.31 -7.62
C PRO A 126 0.37 11.59 -7.33
N ARG A 127 1.00 11.68 -6.16
CA ARG A 127 1.80 12.85 -5.76
C ARG A 127 3.17 12.44 -5.27
N LEU A 128 4.18 13.20 -5.68
CA LEU A 128 5.54 13.04 -5.23
C LEU A 128 5.74 13.78 -3.90
N ASN A 129 6.27 13.07 -2.93
CA ASN A 129 6.65 13.57 -1.61
C ASN A 129 8.10 13.14 -1.31
N THR A 130 8.57 13.58 -0.15
CA THR A 130 9.86 13.13 0.41
C THR A 130 9.62 12.55 1.79
N MET A 131 10.23 11.41 2.02
CA MET A 131 10.37 10.75 3.30
C MET A 131 11.80 10.95 3.79
N ALA A 132 11.94 11.58 4.93
CA ALA A 132 13.23 11.70 5.62
C ALA A 132 13.29 10.64 6.71
N ALA A 133 14.43 9.95 6.84
CA ALA A 133 14.70 9.15 8.03
C ALA A 133 14.82 10.07 9.25
N GLY A 134 14.27 9.66 10.39
CA GLY A 134 14.41 10.42 11.62
C GLY A 134 15.76 10.17 12.30
N GLU A 135 16.11 11.05 13.24
CA GLU A 135 17.43 11.05 13.89
C GLU A 135 17.64 9.86 14.84
N THR A 136 16.55 9.23 15.30
CA THR A 136 16.61 8.14 16.27
C THR A 136 15.74 6.96 15.84
N GLY A 137 16.42 5.84 15.60
CA GLY A 137 15.78 4.57 15.31
C GLY A 137 14.96 4.57 14.01
N PRO A 138 13.93 3.71 13.91
CA PRO A 138 13.17 3.54 12.70
C PRO A 138 12.06 4.59 12.64
N THR A 139 12.42 5.86 12.59
CA THR A 139 11.49 6.98 12.45
C THR A 139 11.56 7.55 11.04
N PHE A 140 10.47 8.17 10.58
CA PHE A 140 10.47 8.94 9.34
C PHE A 140 9.49 10.10 9.42
N SER A 141 9.66 11.10 8.55
CA SER A 141 8.67 12.15 8.35
C SER A 141 8.26 12.28 6.88
N MET A 142 6.98 12.54 6.61
CA MET A 142 6.44 12.77 5.26
C MET A 142 5.35 13.84 5.30
N ALA A 143 5.56 14.96 4.60
CA ALA A 143 4.57 16.07 4.50
C ALA A 143 3.99 16.53 5.86
N ASN A 144 4.86 16.70 6.87
CA ASN A 144 4.52 17.04 8.27
C ASN A 144 3.83 15.92 9.08
N LEU A 145 3.93 14.67 8.63
CA LEU A 145 3.50 13.50 9.39
C LEU A 145 4.73 12.75 9.90
N ASP A 146 4.84 12.57 11.22
CA ASP A 146 5.92 11.80 11.84
C ASP A 146 5.49 10.36 12.12
N GLY A 147 6.30 9.40 11.68
CA GLY A 147 6.01 7.99 11.81
C GLY A 147 7.20 7.12 12.19
N HIS A 148 6.89 5.86 12.39
CA HIS A 148 7.82 4.78 12.62
C HIS A 148 7.55 3.67 11.62
N TRP A 149 8.62 3.15 11.03
CA TRP A 149 8.58 1.83 10.44
C TRP A 149 9.01 0.82 11.50
N GLN A 150 8.55 -0.41 11.38
CA GLN A 150 8.91 -1.49 12.28
C GLN A 150 9.53 -2.61 11.45
N SER A 151 10.42 -3.38 12.06
CA SER A 151 11.05 -4.53 11.40
C SER A 151 10.03 -5.64 11.08
N ASP A 152 8.79 -5.55 11.56
CA ASP A 152 7.68 -6.42 11.13
C ASP A 152 7.12 -6.04 9.75
N GLY A 153 7.71 -5.05 9.05
CA GLY A 153 7.22 -4.57 7.76
C GLY A 153 5.97 -3.71 7.88
N ALA A 154 5.68 -3.13 9.05
CA ALA A 154 4.63 -2.16 9.23
C ALA A 154 5.16 -0.71 9.24
N ILE A 155 4.35 0.21 8.73
CA ILE A 155 4.52 1.66 8.91
C ILE A 155 3.35 2.20 9.73
N ARG A 156 3.64 3.02 10.74
CA ARG A 156 2.65 3.62 11.67
C ARG A 156 3.07 5.03 12.02
N LEU A 157 2.16 5.91 12.44
CA LEU A 157 2.55 7.22 12.99
C LEU A 157 3.05 7.14 14.44
N GLY A 158 3.92 8.09 14.83
CA GLY A 158 4.61 8.12 16.14
C GLY A 158 3.73 8.48 17.32
N GLN A 159 2.53 8.98 17.08
CA GLN A 159 1.46 8.91 18.06
C GLN A 159 0.49 7.83 17.58
N MET A 160 0.36 6.76 18.37
CA MET A 160 -0.73 5.82 18.17
C MET A 160 -2.04 6.61 18.33
N TRP A 161 -2.62 7.02 17.20
CA TRP A 161 -4.01 7.45 17.05
C TRP A 161 -4.25 8.94 17.32
N SER A 162 -3.51 9.84 16.66
CA SER A 162 -3.95 11.23 16.61
C SER A 162 -5.16 11.33 15.67
N ASP A 163 -6.21 12.07 15.97
CA ASP A 163 -7.36 12.19 15.04
C ASP A 163 -7.07 13.11 13.83
N SER A 164 -5.80 13.23 13.44
CA SER A 164 -5.36 14.19 12.43
C SER A 164 -5.68 13.71 11.00
N PRO A 165 -6.13 14.60 10.10
CA PRO A 165 -6.22 14.29 8.68
C PRO A 165 -4.88 13.80 8.10
N GLY A 166 -4.92 12.80 7.22
CA GLY A 166 -3.74 12.30 6.51
C GLY A 166 -2.95 11.21 7.24
N GLU A 167 -3.37 10.81 8.44
CA GLU A 167 -2.76 9.66 9.13
C GLU A 167 -2.82 8.39 8.30
N PHE A 168 -1.76 7.57 8.35
CA PHE A 168 -1.79 6.28 7.67
C PHE A 168 -1.11 5.14 8.44
N TRP A 169 -1.63 3.93 8.20
CA TRP A 169 -1.09 2.66 8.68
C TRP A 169 -0.86 1.74 7.49
N GLY A 170 0.33 1.19 7.40
CA GLY A 170 0.77 0.44 6.24
C GLY A 170 1.38 -0.90 6.56
N VAL A 171 1.25 -1.81 5.62
CA VAL A 171 2.05 -3.04 5.56
C VAL A 171 2.83 -3.05 4.26
N ARG A 172 4.08 -3.52 4.32
CA ARG A 172 4.91 -3.71 3.15
C ARG A 172 4.28 -4.74 2.24
N ASP A 173 4.17 -4.41 0.97
CA ASP A 173 3.64 -5.29 -0.05
C ASP A 173 4.80 -6.03 -0.74
N ALA A 174 5.00 -7.28 -0.33
CA ALA A 174 6.09 -8.11 -0.85
C ALA A 174 5.88 -8.51 -2.32
N ARG A 175 4.73 -8.22 -2.94
CA ARG A 175 4.51 -8.51 -4.37
C ARG A 175 5.51 -7.79 -5.27
N SER A 176 6.03 -6.63 -4.85
CA SER A 176 7.07 -5.91 -5.60
C SER A 176 8.46 -6.56 -5.52
N ASP A 177 8.64 -7.62 -4.74
CA ASP A 177 9.96 -8.24 -4.53
C ASP A 177 10.25 -9.41 -5.50
N GLY A 178 9.30 -9.77 -6.36
CA GLY A 178 9.42 -10.91 -7.28
C GLY A 178 10.15 -10.60 -8.60
N ALA A 179 11.04 -11.50 -9.02
CA ALA A 179 11.86 -11.40 -10.23
C ALA A 179 11.11 -11.58 -11.57
N GLY A 180 9.80 -11.88 -11.54
CA GLY A 180 9.03 -12.37 -12.70
C GLY A 180 8.54 -11.30 -13.69
N HIS A 181 8.79 -10.01 -13.45
CA HIS A 181 8.00 -8.95 -14.09
C HIS A 181 8.63 -8.30 -15.33
N VAL A 182 9.77 -8.77 -15.83
CA VAL A 182 10.46 -8.12 -16.97
C VAL A 182 9.57 -8.01 -18.22
N ALA A 183 8.79 -9.04 -18.54
CA ALA A 183 7.88 -9.02 -19.71
C ALA A 183 6.67 -8.09 -19.53
N VAL A 184 6.29 -7.81 -18.27
CA VAL A 184 5.16 -6.94 -17.91
C VAL A 184 5.54 -5.45 -18.09
N VAL A 185 6.82 -5.15 -17.98
CA VAL A 185 7.34 -3.77 -17.95
C VAL A 185 7.36 -3.12 -19.33
N THR A 186 7.58 -3.91 -20.37
CA THR A 186 7.68 -3.42 -21.74
C THR A 186 6.31 -3.40 -22.39
N GLY A 187 6.01 -2.35 -23.13
CA GLY A 187 4.74 -2.23 -23.84
C GLY A 187 4.19 -0.82 -23.80
N GLN A 188 2.94 -0.70 -24.22
CA GLN A 188 2.19 0.54 -24.21
C GLN A 188 1.29 0.55 -22.98
N PHE A 189 1.28 1.67 -22.26
CA PHE A 189 0.35 1.98 -21.19
C PHE A 189 -0.59 3.07 -21.70
N GLY A 190 -1.88 2.92 -21.43
CA GLY A 190 -2.92 3.85 -21.88
C GLY A 190 -3.38 3.57 -23.32
N ASP A 191 -4.29 4.42 -23.79
CA ASP A 191 -4.94 4.26 -25.08
C ASP A 191 -4.56 5.42 -26.03
N PRO A 192 -3.76 5.15 -27.09
CA PRO A 192 -3.41 6.13 -28.10
C PRO A 192 -4.63 6.78 -28.77
N ALA A 193 -5.78 6.10 -28.82
CA ALA A 193 -7.02 6.66 -29.36
C ALA A 193 -7.56 7.82 -28.49
N THR A 194 -7.29 7.78 -27.17
CA THR A 194 -7.62 8.88 -26.25
C THR A 194 -6.57 9.99 -26.25
N GLY A 195 -5.39 9.73 -26.83
CA GLY A 195 -4.25 10.65 -26.87
C GLY A 195 -3.29 10.51 -25.68
N ASP A 196 -3.65 9.71 -24.67
CA ASP A 196 -2.87 9.46 -23.46
C ASP A 196 -2.27 8.05 -23.53
N PHE A 197 -0.98 7.98 -23.85
CA PHE A 197 -0.24 6.72 -23.87
C PHE A 197 1.24 6.91 -23.53
N VAL A 198 1.84 5.90 -22.93
CA VAL A 198 3.28 5.84 -22.66
C VAL A 198 3.81 4.48 -23.10
N THR A 199 4.80 4.48 -23.98
CA THR A 199 5.47 3.27 -24.46
C THR A 199 6.81 3.11 -23.78
N ILE A 200 7.03 1.94 -23.19
CA ILE A 200 8.28 1.53 -22.56
C ILE A 200 8.95 0.47 -23.43
N GLY A 201 10.09 0.84 -24.02
CA GLY A 201 10.89 -0.04 -24.86
C GLY A 201 11.68 -1.08 -24.05
N ALA A 202 12.12 -2.14 -24.72
CA ALA A 202 12.89 -3.22 -24.09
C ALA A 202 14.22 -2.75 -23.44
N GLY A 203 14.78 -1.63 -23.91
CA GLY A 203 15.96 -1.02 -23.31
C GLY A 203 15.65 -0.03 -22.17
N GLY A 204 14.41 0.02 -21.71
CA GLY A 204 13.94 0.97 -20.68
C GLY A 204 13.72 2.39 -21.21
N GLN A 205 13.80 2.63 -22.52
CA GLN A 205 13.47 3.95 -23.07
C GLN A 205 11.97 4.20 -22.94
N ILE A 206 11.60 5.37 -22.46
CA ILE A 206 10.20 5.76 -22.29
C ILE A 206 9.88 6.89 -23.25
N SER A 207 8.78 6.76 -23.98
CA SER A 207 8.28 7.79 -24.88
C SER A 207 6.75 7.77 -24.92
N GLY A 208 6.11 8.87 -25.30
CA GLY A 208 4.66 8.88 -25.46
C GLY A 208 4.07 10.25 -25.33
N ARG A 209 2.82 10.30 -24.90
CA ARG A 209 2.04 11.53 -24.74
C ARG A 209 1.05 11.38 -23.59
N ILE A 210 0.93 12.42 -22.77
CA ILE A 210 -0.11 12.52 -21.73
C ILE A 210 -0.77 13.90 -21.87
N GLY A 211 -2.04 13.93 -22.23
CA GLY A 211 -2.80 15.10 -22.62
C GLY A 211 -2.13 15.82 -23.81
N ALA A 212 -1.62 17.02 -23.56
CA ALA A 212 -0.84 17.78 -24.54
C ALA A 212 0.68 17.59 -24.38
N CYS A 213 1.13 16.90 -23.34
CA CYS A 213 2.54 16.77 -22.99
C CYS A 213 3.19 15.65 -23.79
N LEU A 214 4.35 15.93 -24.40
CA LEU A 214 5.24 14.88 -24.89
C LEU A 214 5.97 14.26 -23.70
N VAL A 215 6.02 12.92 -23.65
CA VAL A 215 6.71 12.17 -22.61
C VAL A 215 8.01 11.61 -23.19
N SER A 216 9.11 11.78 -22.46
CA SER A 216 10.38 11.13 -22.73
C SER A 216 11.02 10.75 -21.40
N GLY A 217 11.74 9.64 -21.34
CA GLY A 217 12.41 9.25 -20.10
C GLY A 217 13.14 7.92 -20.21
N THR A 218 13.56 7.42 -19.05
CA THR A 218 14.18 6.11 -18.94
C THR A 218 13.73 5.43 -17.66
N SER A 219 13.46 4.13 -17.72
CA SER A 219 13.41 3.26 -16.56
C SER A 219 14.76 2.61 -16.31
N THR A 220 15.00 2.22 -15.07
CA THR A 220 16.01 1.22 -14.77
C THR A 220 15.64 -0.06 -15.53
N ALA A 221 16.55 -0.54 -16.38
CA ALA A 221 16.32 -1.78 -17.12
C ALA A 221 15.94 -2.90 -16.13
N PRO A 222 14.92 -3.72 -16.44
CA PRO A 222 14.58 -4.86 -15.61
C PRO A 222 15.81 -5.76 -15.49
N VAL A 223 16.34 -5.91 -14.28
CA VAL A 223 17.41 -6.88 -14.03
C VAL A 223 16.71 -8.20 -13.69
N PRO A 224 16.85 -9.26 -14.50
CA PRO A 224 16.29 -10.56 -14.16
C PRO A 224 16.78 -11.00 -12.77
N GLY A 225 15.86 -11.37 -11.89
CA GLY A 225 16.22 -11.76 -10.52
C GLY A 225 16.24 -10.62 -9.50
N ALA A 226 16.20 -9.35 -9.91
CA ALA A 226 16.18 -8.24 -8.96
C ALA A 226 14.81 -8.14 -8.28
N SER A 227 14.82 -8.23 -6.95
CA SER A 227 13.70 -7.79 -6.12
C SER A 227 13.63 -6.27 -6.19
N GLY A 228 12.53 -5.70 -6.69
CA GLY A 228 12.46 -4.26 -6.71
C GLY A 228 11.30 -3.67 -7.48
N LEU A 229 10.82 -2.58 -6.90
CA LEU A 229 10.03 -1.58 -7.56
C LEU A 229 10.79 -1.00 -8.76
N GLN A 230 10.23 -1.08 -9.96
CA GLN A 230 10.88 -0.47 -11.13
C GLN A 230 10.59 1.01 -11.19
N THR A 231 11.66 1.79 -11.07
CA THR A 231 11.59 3.24 -11.08
C THR A 231 11.93 3.79 -12.47
N ALA A 232 11.26 4.88 -12.82
CA ALA A 232 11.49 5.63 -14.03
C ALA A 232 11.57 7.12 -13.72
N SER A 233 12.41 7.82 -14.49
CA SER A 233 12.42 9.28 -14.52
C SER A 233 11.88 9.74 -15.86
N LEU A 234 10.87 10.60 -15.82
CA LEU A 234 10.17 11.12 -16.99
C LEU A 234 10.32 12.63 -17.07
N THR A 235 10.41 13.13 -18.28
CA THR A 235 10.34 14.55 -18.62
C THR A 235 9.11 14.76 -19.48
N LEU A 236 8.18 15.58 -18.99
CA LEU A 236 7.03 16.06 -19.76
C LEU A 236 7.39 17.41 -20.38
N MET A 237 7.05 17.59 -21.65
CA MET A 237 7.42 18.78 -22.43
C MET A 237 6.24 19.32 -23.25
N SER A 238 6.33 20.59 -23.65
CA SER A 238 5.42 21.24 -24.59
C SER A 238 3.97 21.39 -24.12
N CYS A 239 3.75 21.45 -22.80
CA CYS A 239 2.42 21.59 -22.20
C CYS A 239 2.45 22.37 -20.87
N ALA A 240 1.27 22.63 -20.29
CA ALA A 240 1.13 23.32 -19.00
C ALA A 240 1.70 22.52 -17.80
N ARG A 241 1.87 21.20 -17.94
CA ARG A 241 2.43 20.31 -16.92
C ARG A 241 3.85 19.84 -17.24
N SER A 242 4.59 20.63 -18.02
CA SER A 242 5.98 20.31 -18.35
C SER A 242 6.84 20.27 -17.09
N GLY A 243 7.77 19.33 -17.00
CA GLY A 243 8.61 19.17 -15.81
C GLY A 243 9.24 17.79 -15.70
N LEU A 244 9.97 17.58 -14.61
CA LEU A 244 10.53 16.29 -14.21
C LEU A 244 9.56 15.55 -13.30
N TYR A 245 9.35 14.28 -13.59
CA TYR A 245 8.44 13.40 -12.88
C TYR A 245 9.17 12.11 -12.49
N GLN A 246 8.76 11.54 -11.36
CA GLN A 246 9.12 10.18 -10.98
C GLN A 246 7.99 9.24 -11.38
N ALA A 247 8.34 8.04 -11.78
CA ALA A 247 7.37 7.03 -12.15
C ALA A 247 7.75 5.67 -11.58
N VAL A 248 6.73 4.87 -11.35
CA VAL A 248 6.83 3.49 -10.87
C VAL A 248 5.97 2.62 -11.77
N ILE A 249 6.52 1.47 -12.16
CA ILE A 249 5.76 0.43 -12.85
C ILE A 249 5.31 -0.57 -11.79
N ASP A 250 4.03 -0.52 -11.45
CA ASP A 250 3.37 -1.42 -10.51
C ASP A 250 2.90 -2.65 -11.26
N ALA A 251 3.55 -3.78 -11.00
CA ALA A 251 3.18 -5.06 -11.58
C ALA A 251 1.77 -5.48 -11.09
N PRO A 252 1.02 -6.23 -11.91
CA PRO A 252 -0.30 -6.66 -11.52
C PRO A 252 -0.27 -7.64 -10.35
N ALA A 253 -1.35 -7.66 -9.59
CA ALA A 253 -1.48 -8.50 -8.41
C ALA A 253 -1.57 -10.00 -8.75
N ASN A 254 -2.01 -10.31 -9.97
CA ASN A 254 -2.28 -11.63 -10.52
C ASN A 254 -2.34 -11.53 -12.06
N ASP A 255 -2.54 -12.65 -12.75
CA ASP A 255 -2.55 -12.71 -14.22
C ASP A 255 -3.77 -12.02 -14.87
N GLU A 256 -4.79 -11.64 -14.10
CA GLU A 256 -6.02 -11.01 -14.58
C GLU A 256 -5.98 -9.48 -14.49
N ASP A 257 -5.09 -8.91 -13.65
CA ASP A 257 -4.97 -7.47 -13.48
C ASP A 257 -3.95 -6.90 -14.50
N PRO A 258 -4.18 -5.69 -15.06
CA PRO A 258 -3.17 -5.02 -15.89
C PRO A 258 -2.07 -4.41 -15.02
N ALA A 259 -0.86 -4.33 -15.58
CA ALA A 259 0.19 -3.51 -14.98
C ALA A 259 -0.20 -2.04 -14.98
N VAL A 260 0.36 -1.26 -14.07
CA VAL A 260 0.04 0.16 -13.96
C VAL A 260 1.32 0.99 -13.90
N LEU A 261 1.38 2.01 -14.76
CA LEU A 261 2.37 3.06 -14.69
C LEU A 261 1.84 4.20 -13.81
N VAL A 262 2.45 4.38 -12.65
CA VAL A 262 2.15 5.46 -11.70
C VAL A 262 3.18 6.57 -11.89
N ILE A 263 2.76 7.74 -12.35
CA ILE A 263 3.61 8.90 -12.62
C ILE A 263 3.26 10.00 -11.63
N ALA A 264 4.23 10.59 -10.96
CA ALA A 264 4.00 11.60 -9.94
C ALA A 264 5.01 12.74 -10.00
N GLY A 265 4.49 13.97 -9.93
CA GLY A 265 5.22 15.20 -9.69
C GLY A 265 4.71 15.87 -8.41
N THR A 266 5.25 17.05 -8.09
CA THR A 266 4.85 17.83 -6.91
C THR A 266 3.39 18.29 -6.99
N ASP A 267 2.92 18.62 -8.20
CA ASP A 267 1.60 19.21 -8.43
C ASP A 267 0.53 18.16 -8.78
N GLY A 268 0.89 16.87 -8.75
CA GLY A 268 0.03 15.76 -9.12
C GLY A 268 0.66 14.85 -10.17
N GLY A 269 -0.15 13.94 -10.70
CA GLY A 269 0.35 12.81 -11.46
C GLY A 269 -0.75 12.08 -12.23
N TRP A 270 -0.40 10.91 -12.74
CA TRP A 270 -1.27 10.05 -13.53
C TRP A 270 -1.07 8.59 -13.15
N ARG A 271 -2.17 7.84 -13.20
CA ARG A 271 -2.17 6.38 -13.06
C ARG A 271 -2.68 5.82 -14.39
N ILE A 272 -1.83 5.11 -15.12
CA ILE A 272 -2.11 4.65 -16.48
C ILE A 272 -1.96 3.13 -16.53
N ALA A 273 -3.05 2.41 -16.81
CA ALA A 273 -3.00 0.95 -16.95
C ALA A 273 -2.39 0.54 -18.30
N GLN A 274 -1.78 -0.63 -18.35
CA GLN A 274 -1.27 -1.27 -19.57
C GLN A 274 -2.39 -1.65 -20.53
#